data_AF-J0LDZ2-F1
#
_entry.id   AF-J0LDZ2-F1
#
_cell.length_a   1.000
_cell.length_b   1.000
_cell.length_c   1.000
_cell.angle_alpha   90.00
_cell.angle_beta   90.00
_cell.angle_gamma   90.00
#
_symmetry.space_group_name_H-M   'P 1'
#
loop_
_entity.id
_entity.type
_entity.pdbx_description
1 polymer ?
#
loop_
_entity_poly.entity_id
_entity_poly.type
_entity_poly.pdbx_seq_one_letter_code
_entity_poly.pdbx_strand_id
1 'polypeptide(L)'
;MIASIAATVQDPYRALQYHLLQRPRLRDCDGPGCGKTVHEKETPGAFARCANCRLMQYCSRDCQKADWRDSGFPHKEICGMLQALYSFSTLDGTMTPDEWSDVCRLHALPLDTVDKLISWASGGRNRTNYAGTHSTLENDTGRESTGSSSDDYDYFVRVPPTPDHRIFINHKESSGL
;
A
#
# COMPACT_ATOMS: atom_id res chain seq x y z
N MET A 1 -0.27 -17.32 -17.48
CA MET A 1 -0.07 -17.95 -16.15
C MET A 1 -0.55 -16.95 -15.11
N ILE A 2 -1.71 -17.19 -14.50
CA ILE A 2 -2.25 -16.31 -13.45
C ILE A 2 -1.63 -16.79 -12.14
N ALA A 3 -0.66 -16.06 -11.60
CA ALA A 3 -0.19 -16.30 -10.25
C ALA A 3 -1.40 -16.17 -9.31
N SER A 4 -1.66 -17.22 -8.51
CA SER A 4 -2.75 -17.21 -7.55
C SER A 4 -2.56 -16.05 -6.57
N ILE A 5 -3.62 -15.33 -6.25
CA ILE A 5 -3.63 -14.26 -5.24
C ILE A 5 -3.06 -14.76 -3.90
N ALA A 6 -3.23 -16.06 -3.60
CA ALA A 6 -2.64 -16.69 -2.42
C ALA A 6 -1.09 -16.70 -2.45
N ALA A 7 -0.48 -16.97 -3.61
CA ALA A 7 0.99 -17.01 -3.74
C ALA A 7 1.60 -15.59 -3.63
N THR A 8 0.87 -14.56 -4.04
CA THR A 8 1.31 -13.16 -3.87
C THR A 8 1.26 -12.67 -2.42
N VAL A 9 0.45 -13.32 -1.56
CA VAL A 9 0.35 -12.97 -0.13
C VAL A 9 1.38 -13.73 0.71
N GLN A 10 1.93 -14.84 0.21
CA GLN A 10 2.95 -15.61 0.95
C GLN A 10 4.34 -14.97 0.88
N ASP A 11 4.70 -14.35 -0.25
CA ASP A 11 5.99 -13.68 -0.42
C ASP A 11 5.89 -12.21 0.02
N PRO A 12 6.60 -11.81 1.10
CA PRO A 12 6.52 -10.45 1.65
C PRO A 12 6.84 -9.36 0.63
N TYR A 13 7.81 -9.62 -0.25
CA TYR A 13 8.31 -8.61 -1.19
C TYR A 13 7.37 -8.46 -2.39
N ARG A 14 6.70 -9.55 -2.81
CA ARG A 14 5.64 -9.47 -3.83
C ARG A 14 4.42 -8.73 -3.32
N ALA A 15 4.03 -9.00 -2.07
CA ALA A 15 2.93 -8.28 -1.43
C ALA A 15 3.25 -6.77 -1.32
N LEU A 16 4.47 -6.43 -0.91
CA LEU A 16 4.96 -5.05 -0.89
C LEU A 16 4.86 -4.40 -2.26
N GLN A 17 5.37 -5.07 -3.30
CA GLN A 17 5.29 -4.57 -4.67
C GLN A 17 3.88 -4.25 -5.12
N TYR A 18 2.98 -5.20 -4.90
CA TYR A 18 1.59 -5.04 -5.29
C TYR A 18 1.01 -3.76 -4.70
N HIS A 19 1.22 -3.53 -3.39
CA HIS A 19 0.68 -2.36 -2.71
C HIS A 19 1.32 -1.04 -3.15
N LEU A 20 2.64 -1.01 -3.35
CA LEU A 20 3.34 0.20 -3.80
C LEU A 20 2.95 0.59 -5.23
N LEU A 21 2.75 -0.37 -6.14
CA LEU A 21 2.35 -0.09 -7.52
C LEU A 21 0.90 0.41 -7.65
N GLN A 22 0.03 0.16 -6.68
CA GLN A 22 -1.32 0.73 -6.68
C GLN A 22 -1.35 2.20 -6.23
N ARG A 23 -0.37 2.66 -5.46
CA ARG A 23 -0.40 4.02 -4.86
C ARG A 23 -0.47 5.14 -5.89
N PRO A 24 0.38 5.19 -6.93
CA PRO A 24 0.30 6.24 -7.94
C PRO A 24 -1.01 6.29 -8.73
N ARG A 25 -1.84 5.22 -8.66
CA ARG A 25 -3.11 5.15 -9.39
C ARG A 25 -4.23 5.93 -8.71
N LEU A 26 -4.10 6.26 -7.43
CA LEU A 26 -5.14 6.98 -6.69
C LEU A 26 -5.34 8.42 -7.22
N ARG A 27 -4.33 8.99 -7.91
CA ARG A 27 -4.35 10.31 -8.62
C ARG A 27 -4.89 11.49 -7.80
N ASP A 28 -5.10 11.30 -6.51
CA ASP A 28 -5.52 12.27 -5.52
C ASP A 28 -4.30 12.87 -4.81
N CYS A 29 -4.55 13.91 -4.02
CA CYS A 29 -3.56 14.53 -3.18
C CYS A 29 -3.31 13.65 -1.95
N ASP A 30 -2.05 13.32 -1.68
CA ASP A 30 -1.66 12.55 -0.50
C ASP A 30 -1.69 13.37 0.81
N GLY A 31 -2.10 14.64 0.76
CA GLY A 31 -2.27 15.44 1.96
C GLY A 31 -3.40 14.89 2.86
N PRO A 32 -3.18 14.74 4.18
CA PRO A 32 -4.17 14.17 5.08
C PRO A 32 -5.48 14.97 5.04
N GLY A 33 -6.59 14.28 4.75
CA GLY A 33 -7.92 14.88 4.66
C GLY A 33 -8.15 15.78 3.43
N CYS A 34 -7.21 15.86 2.48
CA CYS A 34 -7.34 16.74 1.32
C CYS A 34 -8.29 16.15 0.25
N GLY A 35 -8.00 14.94 -0.24
CA GLY A 35 -8.84 14.23 -1.21
C GLY A 35 -8.98 14.88 -2.59
N LYS A 36 -8.39 16.07 -2.83
CA LYS A 36 -8.45 16.74 -4.13
C LYS A 36 -7.84 15.87 -5.22
N THR A 37 -8.54 15.76 -6.33
CA THR A 37 -8.05 15.18 -7.59
C THR A 37 -7.31 16.25 -8.41
N VAL A 38 -6.55 15.80 -9.41
CA VAL A 38 -5.81 16.71 -10.32
C VAL A 38 -6.73 17.72 -11.04
N HIS A 39 -8.02 17.42 -11.18
CA HIS A 39 -9.00 18.31 -11.83
C HIS A 39 -9.51 19.41 -10.89
N GLU A 40 -9.34 19.26 -9.58
CA GLU A 40 -9.78 20.23 -8.55
C GLU A 40 -8.66 21.18 -8.12
N LYS A 41 -7.48 21.08 -8.75
CA LYS A 41 -6.36 21.98 -8.51
C LYS A 41 -6.61 23.32 -9.20
N GLU A 42 -6.41 24.42 -8.47
CA GLU A 42 -6.53 25.77 -9.03
C GLU A 42 -5.52 26.05 -10.15
N THR A 43 -4.33 25.44 -10.07
CA THR A 43 -3.30 25.57 -11.10
C THR A 43 -3.40 24.43 -12.11
N PRO A 44 -3.28 24.68 -13.42
CA PRO A 44 -3.20 23.63 -14.43
C PRO A 44 -2.02 22.66 -14.19
N GLY A 45 -2.20 21.40 -14.57
CA GLY A 45 -1.15 20.38 -14.57
C GLY A 45 -1.18 19.40 -13.38
N ALA A 46 -0.25 18.45 -13.40
CA ALA A 46 -0.16 17.40 -12.39
C ALA A 46 0.16 17.94 -10.99
N PHE A 47 -0.11 17.12 -9.97
CA PHE A 47 0.38 17.37 -8.63
C PHE A 47 1.91 17.28 -8.55
N ALA A 48 2.48 18.11 -7.68
CA ALA A 48 3.92 18.09 -7.46
C ALA A 48 4.26 16.83 -6.65
N ARG A 49 5.23 16.06 -7.13
CA ARG A 49 5.71 14.87 -6.42
C ARG A 49 6.71 15.24 -5.35
N CYS A 50 6.78 14.44 -4.29
CA CYS A 50 7.86 14.55 -3.31
C CYS A 50 9.21 14.39 -4.02
N ALA A 51 10.11 15.37 -3.89
CA ALA A 51 11.39 15.36 -4.61
C ALA A 51 12.29 14.17 -4.23
N ASN A 52 12.13 13.65 -3.01
CA ASN A 52 12.95 12.58 -2.46
C ASN A 52 12.45 11.21 -2.88
N CYS A 53 11.24 10.81 -2.43
CA CYS A 53 10.72 9.48 -2.72
C CYS A 53 10.02 9.38 -4.08
N ARG A 54 9.60 10.50 -4.70
CA ARG A 54 8.91 10.57 -6.00
C ARG A 54 7.60 9.77 -6.13
N LEU A 55 7.16 9.11 -5.05
CA LEU A 55 5.95 8.30 -5.02
C LEU A 55 4.71 9.12 -4.64
N MET A 56 4.84 9.97 -3.61
CA MET A 56 3.77 10.83 -3.11
C MET A 56 3.60 12.08 -3.96
N GLN A 57 2.38 12.59 -4.04
CA GLN A 57 2.02 13.78 -4.80
C GLN A 57 1.06 14.70 -4.03
N TYR A 58 1.26 16.00 -4.19
CA TYR A 58 0.54 17.02 -3.41
C TYR A 58 0.04 18.16 -4.30
N CYS A 59 -1.14 18.67 -3.96
CA CYS A 59 -1.69 19.86 -4.59
C CYS A 59 -0.96 21.14 -4.15
N SER A 60 -0.36 21.15 -2.95
CA SER A 60 0.35 22.30 -2.38
C SER A 60 1.49 21.87 -1.44
N ARG A 61 2.40 22.81 -1.14
CA ARG A 61 3.45 22.60 -0.12
C ARG A 61 2.87 22.40 1.29
N ASP A 62 1.71 22.96 1.58
CA ASP A 62 1.09 22.81 2.90
C ASP A 62 0.54 21.39 3.11
N CYS A 63 -0.04 20.79 2.07
CA CYS A 63 -0.42 19.37 2.10
C CYS A 63 0.80 18.47 2.32
N GLN A 64 1.91 18.74 1.66
CA GLN A 64 3.16 17.99 1.89
C GLN A 64 3.68 18.14 3.32
N LYS A 65 3.65 19.36 3.89
CA LYS A 65 4.09 19.61 5.27
C LYS A 65 3.19 18.94 6.31
N ALA A 66 1.88 18.90 6.05
CA ALA A 66 0.94 18.21 6.90
C ALA A 66 1.20 16.69 6.89
N ASP A 67 1.33 16.09 5.71
CA ASP A 67 1.65 14.66 5.56
C ASP A 67 3.02 14.29 6.17
N TRP A 68 4.00 15.20 6.06
CA TRP A 68 5.33 15.03 6.67
C TRP A 68 5.28 14.74 8.18
N ARG A 69 4.27 15.28 8.87
CA ARG A 69 4.09 15.19 10.33
C ARG A 69 2.82 14.43 10.70
N ASP A 70 2.25 13.65 9.77
CA ASP A 70 1.04 12.89 10.03
C ASP A 70 1.21 11.99 11.27
N SER A 71 0.13 11.84 12.04
CA SER A 71 0.16 11.12 13.32
C SER A 71 0.09 9.60 13.17
N GLY A 72 -0.48 9.09 12.07
CA GLY A 72 -0.60 7.66 11.82
C GLY A 72 0.59 7.11 11.05
N PHE A 73 0.90 7.71 9.91
CA PHE A 73 2.03 7.34 9.07
C PHE A 73 2.79 8.59 8.59
N PRO A 74 3.64 9.19 9.44
CA PRO A 74 4.36 10.41 9.07
C PRO A 74 5.18 10.16 7.79
N HIS A 75 4.94 10.96 6.75
CA HIS A 75 5.66 10.80 5.49
C HIS A 75 7.17 10.92 5.66
N LYS A 76 7.66 11.65 6.67
CA LYS A 76 9.09 11.70 6.99
C LYS A 76 9.74 10.31 7.09
N GLU A 77 9.08 9.40 7.78
CA GLU A 77 9.58 8.05 7.99
C GLU A 77 9.42 7.19 6.74
N ILE A 78 8.21 7.19 6.17
CA ILE A 78 7.89 6.45 4.94
C ILE A 78 8.79 6.88 3.78
N CYS A 79 9.08 8.18 3.67
CA CYS A 79 9.97 8.75 2.66
C CYS A 79 11.39 8.19 2.76
N GLY A 80 11.89 7.96 3.98
CA GLY A 80 13.20 7.33 4.21
C GLY A 80 13.21 5.87 3.75
N MET A 81 12.18 5.11 4.12
CA MET A 81 12.03 3.70 3.72
C MET A 81 11.92 3.56 2.19
N LEU A 82 11.12 4.42 1.55
CA LEU A 82 10.98 4.43 0.09
C LEU A 82 12.30 4.82 -0.60
N GLN A 83 13.04 5.79 -0.07
CA GLN A 83 14.36 6.14 -0.62
C GLN A 83 15.35 4.98 -0.54
N ALA A 84 15.39 4.29 0.61
CA ALA A 84 16.21 3.09 0.76
C ALA A 84 15.84 2.03 -0.28
N LEU A 85 14.54 1.78 -0.48
CA LEU A 85 14.05 0.84 -1.49
C LEU A 85 14.42 1.25 -2.93
N TYR A 86 14.33 2.54 -3.26
CA TYR A 86 14.73 3.08 -4.56
C TYR A 86 16.24 2.99 -4.84
N SER A 87 17.07 2.80 -3.81
CA SER A 87 18.52 2.67 -4.01
C SER A 87 18.92 1.38 -4.73
N PHE A 88 18.04 0.38 -4.74
CA PHE A 88 18.29 -0.92 -5.35
C PHE A 88 17.13 -1.48 -6.19
N SER A 89 15.95 -0.84 -6.20
CA SER A 89 14.78 -1.30 -6.98
C SER A 89 14.04 -0.15 -7.67
N THR A 90 13.16 -0.47 -8.62
CA THR A 90 12.30 0.50 -9.30
C THR A 90 10.81 0.25 -8.96
N LEU A 91 10.06 1.34 -8.77
CA LEU A 91 8.61 1.31 -8.49
C LEU A 91 7.77 1.77 -9.69
N ASP A 92 8.30 1.68 -10.90
CA ASP A 92 7.63 2.05 -12.15
C ASP A 92 6.95 0.84 -12.84
N GLY A 93 7.09 -0.36 -12.27
CA GLY A 93 6.54 -1.60 -12.80
C GLY A 93 7.37 -2.22 -13.93
N THR A 94 8.60 -1.75 -14.14
CA THR A 94 9.53 -2.33 -15.12
C THR A 94 10.05 -3.72 -14.68
N MET A 95 10.28 -3.91 -13.38
CA MET A 95 10.70 -5.19 -12.81
C MET A 95 9.49 -6.13 -12.63
N THR A 96 9.67 -7.39 -13.01
CA THR A 96 8.68 -8.43 -12.69
C THR A 96 8.62 -8.70 -11.18
N PRO A 97 7.55 -9.34 -10.66
CA PRO A 97 7.47 -9.64 -9.24
C PRO A 97 8.54 -10.56 -8.68
N ASP A 98 9.01 -11.48 -9.50
CA ASP A 98 10.06 -12.45 -9.14
C ASP A 98 11.39 -11.71 -9.00
N GLU A 99 11.76 -10.91 -10.00
CA GLU A 99 12.97 -10.10 -10.00
C GLU A 99 13.01 -9.11 -8.83
N TRP A 100 11.90 -8.40 -8.58
CA TRP A 100 11.85 -7.46 -7.46
C TRP A 100 11.96 -8.21 -6.11
N SER A 101 11.30 -9.36 -5.98
CA SER A 101 11.42 -10.17 -4.76
C SER A 101 12.86 -10.64 -4.51
N ASP A 102 13.56 -11.09 -5.55
CA ASP A 102 14.97 -11.50 -5.45
C ASP A 102 15.91 -10.35 -5.11
N VAL A 103 15.68 -9.17 -5.69
CA VAL A 103 16.44 -7.95 -5.37
C VAL A 103 16.24 -7.54 -3.91
N CYS A 104 15.00 -7.58 -3.40
CA CYS A 104 14.74 -7.28 -1.99
C CYS A 104 15.45 -8.26 -1.05
N ARG A 105 15.46 -9.56 -1.39
CA ARG A 105 16.20 -10.58 -0.64
C ARG A 105 17.71 -10.31 -0.67
N LEU A 106 18.27 -10.04 -1.84
CA LEU A 106 19.70 -9.77 -2.03
C LEU A 106 20.19 -8.58 -1.19
N HIS A 107 19.36 -7.54 -1.09
CA HIS A 107 19.65 -6.35 -0.30
C HIS A 107 19.20 -6.44 1.17
N ALA A 108 18.74 -7.62 1.61
CA ALA A 108 18.28 -7.88 2.97
C ALA A 108 17.27 -6.83 3.47
N LEU A 109 16.27 -6.49 2.65
CA LEU A 109 15.24 -5.54 3.04
C LEU A 109 14.52 -6.04 4.31
N PRO A 110 14.52 -5.27 5.42
CA PRO A 110 13.94 -5.76 6.68
C PRO A 110 12.43 -5.99 6.58
N LEU A 111 11.96 -7.11 7.14
CA LEU A 111 10.53 -7.47 7.08
C LEU A 111 9.64 -6.53 7.91
N ASP A 112 10.16 -5.88 8.95
CA ASP A 112 9.44 -4.82 9.68
C ASP A 112 9.16 -3.62 8.77
N THR A 113 10.13 -3.28 7.90
CA THR A 113 9.97 -2.23 6.90
C THR A 113 8.94 -2.64 5.85
N VAL A 114 8.93 -3.91 5.46
CA VAL A 114 7.89 -4.47 4.56
C VAL A 114 6.50 -4.33 5.17
N ASP A 115 6.30 -4.84 6.39
CA ASP A 115 5.02 -4.80 7.09
C ASP A 115 4.52 -3.35 7.25
N LYS A 116 5.43 -2.44 7.61
CA LYS A 116 5.12 -1.02 7.78
C LYS A 116 4.73 -0.34 6.47
N LEU A 117 5.46 -0.60 5.39
CA LEU A 117 5.14 -0.04 4.06
C LEU A 117 3.83 -0.61 3.51
N ILE A 118 3.51 -1.88 3.72
CA ILE A 118 2.22 -2.47 3.33
C ILE A 118 1.06 -1.85 4.11
N SER A 119 1.21 -1.73 5.44
CA SER A 119 0.22 -1.08 6.29
C SER A 119 -0.01 0.36 5.87
N TRP A 120 1.07 1.13 5.66
CA TRP A 120 0.97 2.48 5.13
C TRP A 120 0.28 2.49 3.76
N ALA A 121 0.77 1.71 2.78
CA ALA A 121 0.28 1.74 1.41
C ALA A 121 -1.19 1.32 1.28
N SER A 122 -1.70 0.50 2.20
CA SER A 122 -3.11 0.10 2.26
C SER A 122 -4.01 1.08 3.03
N GLY A 123 -3.45 2.12 3.65
CA GLY A 123 -4.19 3.03 4.54
C GLY A 123 -4.59 2.35 5.86
N GLY A 124 -3.77 1.41 6.33
CA GLY A 124 -3.99 0.64 7.55
C GLY A 124 -4.95 -0.55 7.41
N ARG A 125 -5.51 -0.78 6.21
CA ARG A 125 -6.46 -1.89 5.95
C ARG A 125 -5.79 -3.26 5.96
N ASN A 126 -4.56 -3.36 5.48
CA ASN A 126 -3.78 -4.59 5.51
C ASN A 126 -2.67 -4.48 6.55
N ARG A 127 -2.76 -5.29 7.59
CA ARG A 127 -1.70 -5.49 8.58
C ARG A 127 -1.12 -6.88 8.37
N THR A 128 0.07 -6.94 7.81
CA THR A 128 0.84 -8.18 7.70
C THR A 128 1.73 -8.36 8.93
N ASN A 129 2.27 -9.55 9.11
CA ASN A 129 3.18 -9.89 10.21
C ASN A 129 4.31 -10.78 9.69
N TYR A 130 4.91 -10.41 8.55
CA TYR A 130 6.01 -11.19 7.99
C TYR A 130 7.20 -11.23 8.93
N ALA A 131 7.50 -10.11 9.60
CA ALA A 131 8.58 -10.02 10.57
C ALA A 131 8.40 -11.02 11.73
N GLY A 132 7.21 -11.09 12.31
CA GLY A 132 6.92 -12.01 13.42
C GLY A 132 7.01 -13.48 13.02
N THR A 133 6.58 -13.83 11.81
CA THR A 133 6.66 -15.21 11.31
C THR A 133 8.07 -15.65 10.95
N HIS A 134 8.96 -14.73 10.59
CA HIS A 134 10.37 -15.05 10.31
C HIS A 134 11.15 -15.34 11.60
N SER A 135 10.89 -14.58 12.66
CA SER A 135 11.55 -14.78 13.96
C SER A 135 11.19 -16.11 14.64
N THR A 136 10.04 -16.72 14.33
CA THR A 136 9.67 -18.02 14.90
C THR A 136 10.42 -19.19 14.24
N LEU A 137 10.76 -19.10 12.95
CA LEU A 137 11.45 -20.17 12.22
C LEU A 137 12.93 -20.31 12.61
N GLU A 138 13.58 -19.21 13.02
CA GLU A 138 14.98 -19.24 13.46
C GLU A 138 15.15 -19.88 14.85
N ASN A 139 14.08 -19.96 15.66
CA ASN A 139 14.11 -20.53 17.00
C ASN A 139 13.81 -22.04 17.08
N ASP A 140 13.40 -22.67 15.97
CA ASP A 140 12.93 -24.07 15.95
C ASP A 140 13.99 -25.10 15.52
N THR A 141 15.26 -24.73 15.37
CA THR A 141 16.36 -25.69 15.08
C THR A 141 16.79 -26.57 16.28
N GLY A 142 15.95 -26.68 17.32
CA GLY A 142 16.31 -27.34 18.58
C GLY A 142 15.26 -28.20 19.26
N ARG A 143 14.20 -28.67 18.58
CA ARG A 143 13.26 -29.62 19.23
C ARG A 143 12.58 -30.59 18.26
N GLU A 144 13.11 -31.81 18.19
CA GLU A 144 12.32 -32.97 17.77
C GLU A 144 11.19 -33.21 18.79
N SER A 145 9.94 -33.25 18.31
CA SER A 145 8.92 -34.25 18.71
C SER A 145 7.55 -33.92 18.11
N THR A 146 7.11 -34.76 17.18
CA THR A 146 5.78 -35.40 17.07
C THR A 146 4.55 -34.67 17.62
N GLY A 147 3.53 -34.51 16.76
CA GLY A 147 2.13 -34.43 17.22
C GLY A 147 1.23 -33.54 16.38
N SER A 148 0.45 -34.16 15.50
CA SER A 148 -0.71 -33.60 14.81
C SER A 148 -1.77 -33.05 15.78
N SER A 149 -2.30 -31.86 15.51
CA SER A 149 -3.72 -31.57 15.76
C SER A 149 -4.17 -30.41 14.86
N SER A 150 -5.07 -30.75 13.95
CA SER A 150 -5.91 -29.83 13.19
C SER A 150 -6.76 -29.01 14.16
N ASP A 151 -6.76 -27.69 14.06
CA ASP A 151 -7.90 -26.84 14.45
C ASP A 151 -7.81 -25.47 13.75
N ASP A 152 -8.87 -25.17 13.01
CA ASP A 152 -9.49 -23.85 12.74
C ASP A 152 -8.61 -22.64 12.38
N TYR A 153 -8.44 -22.41 11.07
CA TYR A 153 -8.21 -21.07 10.52
C TYR A 153 -9.44 -20.61 9.73
N ASP A 154 -10.38 -19.97 10.42
CA ASP A 154 -11.53 -19.28 9.82
C ASP A 154 -11.10 -17.90 9.30
N TYR A 155 -10.77 -17.82 8.00
CA TYR A 155 -10.42 -16.57 7.32
C TYR A 155 -11.71 -15.91 6.80
N PHE A 156 -12.38 -15.11 7.62
CA PHE A 156 -13.49 -14.28 7.18
C PHE A 156 -13.03 -13.25 6.13
N VAL A 157 -13.20 -13.60 4.86
CA VAL A 157 -13.15 -12.65 3.74
C VAL A 157 -14.38 -11.75 3.85
N ARG A 158 -14.26 -10.58 4.50
CA ARG A 158 -15.27 -9.54 4.39
C ARG A 158 -15.14 -8.89 3.00
N VAL A 159 -15.99 -9.36 2.09
CA VAL A 159 -16.28 -8.70 0.81
C VAL A 159 -16.72 -7.25 1.10
N PRO A 160 -16.10 -6.22 0.50
CA PRO A 160 -16.57 -4.86 0.69
C PRO A 160 -17.98 -4.70 0.09
N PRO A 161 -18.90 -3.99 0.75
CA PRO A 161 -20.23 -3.74 0.18
C PRO A 161 -20.08 -2.96 -1.13
N THR A 162 -20.73 -3.45 -2.18
CA THR A 162 -20.83 -2.75 -3.47
C THR A 162 -21.47 -1.36 -3.27
N PRO A 163 -21.07 -0.33 -4.02
CA PRO A 163 -21.75 0.95 -3.99
C PRO A 163 -23.20 0.77 -4.45
N ASP A 164 -24.14 1.14 -3.59
CA ASP A 164 -25.57 1.19 -3.86
C ASP A 164 -25.82 2.19 -4.99
N HIS A 165 -26.21 1.69 -6.17
CA HIS A 165 -26.70 2.51 -7.28
C HIS A 165 -28.06 3.08 -6.89
N ARG A 166 -28.05 4.18 -6.12
CA ARG A 166 -29.25 4.98 -5.92
C ARG A 166 -29.58 5.74 -7.20
N ILE A 167 -30.68 5.27 -7.79
CA ILE A 167 -31.46 5.86 -8.87
C ILE A 167 -31.71 7.34 -8.57
N PHE A 168 -31.20 8.24 -9.41
CA PHE A 168 -31.70 9.62 -9.46
C PHE A 168 -33.00 9.63 -10.27
N ILE A 169 -34.13 9.69 -9.58
CA ILE A 169 -35.41 10.08 -10.19
C ILE A 169 -35.33 11.60 -10.41
N ASN A 170 -35.24 12.02 -11.67
CA ASN A 170 -35.40 13.41 -12.07
C ASN A 170 -36.87 13.81 -11.87
N HIS A 171 -37.18 14.54 -10.79
CA HIS A 171 -38.40 15.34 -10.74
C HIS A 171 -38.19 16.59 -11.60
N LYS A 172 -38.75 16.57 -12.80
CA LYS A 172 -38.90 17.75 -13.67
C LYS A 172 -40.07 18.55 -13.11
N GLU A 173 -39.79 19.61 -12.36
CA GLU A 173 -40.81 20.58 -11.96
C GLU A 173 -41.28 21.39 -13.18
N SER A 174 -42.60 21.52 -13.23
CA SER A 174 -43.41 22.13 -14.26
C SER A 174 -43.39 23.65 -14.09
N SER A 175 -42.83 24.37 -15.06
CA SER A 175 -43.17 25.78 -15.27
C SER A 175 -44.24 25.83 -16.37
N GLY A 176 -45.49 25.93 -15.95
CA GLY A 176 -46.61 26.29 -16.80
C GLY A 176 -46.65 27.80 -17.03
N LEU A 177 -46.93 28.15 -18.29
CA LEU A 177 -47.68 29.30 -18.82
C LEU A 177 -47.52 30.67 -18.16
#